data_AF-A0A1Q7YGF1-F1
#
_entry.id   AF-A0A1Q7YGF1-F1
#
_cell.length_a   1.000
_cell.length_b   1.000
_cell.length_c   1.000
_cell.angle_alpha   90.00
_cell.angle_beta   90.00
_cell.angle_gamma   90.00
#
_symmetry.space_group_name_H-M   'P 1'
#
loop_
_entity.id
_entity.type
_entity.pdbx_description
1 polymer ?
#
loop_
_entity_poly.entity_id
_entity_poly.type
_entity_poly.pdbx_seq_one_letter_code
_entity_poly.pdbx_strand_id
1 'polypeptide(L)'
;MPLSLSSNAYRFSGFGSHEIVVYYDMVRHLLGECFEDMRRGFSPEAEIERLEKLKAAWLDVPHKDYSSRRPSHVIEWERKRVNMTMSAKEYVIDEDCEMCEALAVEFDTPVFWGLDGSSMDEGFEFSFYKTLEEFEAEERRREEFNREFERDWKVGKYNQPFDESSIDFDEPPF
;
A
#
# COMPACT_ATOMS: atom_id res chain seq x y z
N MET A 1 -15.44 -2.79 -16.54
CA MET A 1 -16.40 -1.69 -16.40
C MET A 1 -16.21 -1.07 -15.02
N PRO A 2 -16.15 0.27 -14.87
CA PRO A 2 -15.96 0.91 -13.56
C PRO A 2 -17.10 0.58 -12.59
N LEU A 3 -16.79 0.46 -11.29
CA LEU A 3 -17.82 0.25 -10.27
C LEU A 3 -18.78 1.43 -10.19
N SER A 4 -20.07 1.13 -10.02
CA SER A 4 -21.08 2.15 -9.70
C SER A 4 -20.84 2.74 -8.31
N LEU A 5 -21.04 4.05 -8.15
CA LEU A 5 -20.97 4.74 -6.86
C LEU A 5 -21.96 4.19 -5.83
N SER A 6 -23.08 3.63 -6.29
CA SER A 6 -24.09 3.00 -5.43
C SER A 6 -23.74 1.56 -5.03
N SER A 7 -22.71 0.96 -5.62
CA SER A 7 -22.35 -0.43 -5.35
C SER A 7 -21.75 -0.60 -3.95
N ASN A 8 -22.04 -1.74 -3.31
CA ASN A 8 -21.43 -2.08 -2.03
C ASN A 8 -19.90 -2.16 -2.13
N ALA A 9 -19.38 -2.64 -3.26
CA ALA A 9 -17.94 -2.67 -3.49
C ALA A 9 -17.34 -1.25 -3.49
N TYR A 10 -17.93 -0.29 -4.22
CA TYR A 10 -17.44 1.10 -4.21
C TYR A 10 -17.52 1.76 -2.82
N ARG A 11 -18.55 1.44 -2.02
CA ARG A 11 -18.78 2.09 -0.72
C ARG A 11 -18.01 1.44 0.43
N PHE A 12 -17.84 0.13 0.41
CA PHE A 12 -17.42 -0.64 1.58
C PHE A 12 -16.22 -1.57 1.34
N SER A 13 -15.76 -1.76 0.11
CA SER A 13 -14.55 -2.56 -0.11
C SER A 13 -13.31 -1.86 0.44
N GLY A 14 -12.30 -2.65 0.78
CA GLY A 14 -11.00 -2.15 1.24
C GLY A 14 -10.35 -1.23 0.22
N PHE A 15 -9.47 -0.35 0.70
CA PHE A 15 -8.74 0.60 -0.12
C PHE A 15 -7.78 -0.11 -1.09
N GLY A 16 -7.60 0.47 -2.28
CA GLY A 16 -6.58 0.02 -3.22
C GLY A 16 -5.17 0.43 -2.79
N SER A 17 -4.13 -0.23 -3.31
CA SER A 17 -2.74 0.04 -2.91
C SER A 17 -2.34 1.50 -3.16
N HIS A 18 -2.66 2.05 -4.33
CA HIS A 18 -2.33 3.44 -4.63
C HIS A 18 -3.17 4.43 -3.81
N GLU A 19 -4.42 4.08 -3.51
CA GLU A 19 -5.25 4.87 -2.61
C GLU A 19 -4.63 4.95 -1.21
N ILE A 20 -4.09 3.85 -0.69
CA ILE A 20 -3.38 3.83 0.59
C ILE A 20 -2.14 4.72 0.56
N VAL A 21 -1.31 4.61 -0.48
CA VAL A 21 -0.09 5.45 -0.64
C VAL A 21 -0.46 6.93 -0.68
N VAL A 22 -1.50 7.29 -1.45
CA VAL A 22 -1.99 8.67 -1.52
C VAL A 22 -2.45 9.17 -0.14
N TYR A 23 -3.19 8.37 0.63
CA TYR A 23 -3.59 8.76 1.97
C TYR A 23 -2.40 8.91 2.91
N TYR A 24 -1.43 8.00 2.86
CA TYR A 24 -0.20 8.08 3.65
C TYR A 24 0.55 9.39 3.38
N ASP A 25 0.81 9.70 2.10
CA ASP A 25 1.51 10.93 1.70
C ASP A 25 0.77 12.20 2.14
N MET A 26 -0.56 12.19 1.98
CA MET A 26 -1.42 13.29 2.41
C MET A 26 -1.36 13.49 3.93
N VAL A 27 -1.49 12.43 4.72
CA VAL A 27 -1.42 12.50 6.19
C VAL A 27 -0.05 13.00 6.63
N ARG A 28 1.02 12.47 6.03
CA ARG A 28 2.40 12.92 6.30
C ARG A 28 2.58 14.41 5.99
N HIS A 29 2.03 14.89 4.87
CA HIS A 29 2.05 16.31 4.54
C HIS A 29 1.30 17.16 5.59
N LEU A 30 0.07 16.77 5.95
CA LEU A 30 -0.73 17.49 6.94
C LEU A 30 -0.07 17.51 8.33
N LEU A 31 0.52 16.39 8.77
CA LEU A 31 1.29 16.34 10.01
C LEU A 31 2.50 17.28 9.95
N GLY A 32 3.25 17.28 8.85
CA GLY A 32 4.36 18.22 8.64
C GLY A 32 3.92 19.68 8.78
N GLU A 33 2.79 20.04 8.17
CA GLU A 33 2.20 21.38 8.29
C GLU A 33 1.74 21.72 9.71
N CYS A 34 1.29 20.74 10.51
CA CYS A 34 1.00 20.94 11.93
C CYS A 34 2.28 21.22 12.74
N PHE A 35 3.34 20.44 12.48
CA PHE A 35 4.60 20.55 13.21
C PHE A 35 5.26 21.93 13.05
N GLU A 36 5.22 22.51 11.85
CA GLU A 36 5.76 23.84 11.60
C GLU A 36 4.98 24.95 12.34
N ASP A 37 3.66 24.77 12.51
CA ASP A 37 2.78 25.78 13.11
C ASP A 37 2.62 25.66 14.64
N MET A 38 3.19 24.63 15.28
CA MET A 38 3.22 24.45 16.74
C MET A 38 3.88 25.60 17.53
N ARG A 39 4.39 26.62 16.84
CA ARG A 39 4.94 27.86 17.43
C ARG A 39 3.90 28.98 17.60
N ARG A 40 2.66 28.79 17.13
CA ARG A 40 1.57 29.78 17.25
C ARG A 40 0.44 29.18 18.10
N GLY A 41 -0.24 30.02 18.87
CA GLY A 41 -1.26 29.58 19.83
C GLY A 41 -2.26 28.59 19.20
N PHE A 42 -2.47 27.45 19.87
CA PHE A 42 -3.25 26.34 19.35
C PHE A 42 -4.75 26.52 19.64
N SER A 43 -5.57 26.53 18.59
CA SER A 43 -7.03 26.33 18.69
C SER A 43 -7.38 25.12 17.82
N PRO A 44 -7.96 24.05 18.41
CA PRO A 44 -8.33 22.85 17.66
C PRO A 44 -9.23 23.13 16.46
N GLU A 45 -10.23 24.00 16.61
CA GLU A 45 -11.22 24.28 15.59
C GLU A 45 -10.62 25.04 14.40
N ALA A 46 -9.80 26.05 14.68
CA ALA A 46 -9.09 26.80 13.66
C ALA A 46 -8.08 25.92 12.91
N GLU A 47 -7.42 25.01 13.63
CA GLU A 47 -6.46 24.08 13.04
C GLU A 47 -7.15 23.03 12.16
N ILE A 48 -8.28 22.47 12.60
CA ILE A 48 -9.09 21.57 11.77
C ILE A 48 -9.52 22.28 10.48
N GLU A 49 -10.00 23.52 10.56
CA GLU A 49 -10.40 24.29 9.37
C GLU A 49 -9.23 24.53 8.41
N ARG A 50 -8.03 24.83 8.96
CA ARG A 50 -6.81 25.01 8.17
C ARG A 50 -6.39 23.71 7.48
N LEU A 51 -6.38 22.60 8.20
CA LEU A 51 -6.00 21.28 7.68
C LEU A 51 -6.99 20.79 6.62
N GLU A 52 -8.29 21.05 6.77
CA GLU A 52 -9.28 20.74 5.74
C GLU A 52 -9.02 21.53 4.44
N LYS A 53 -8.62 22.80 4.53
CA LYS A 53 -8.22 23.60 3.36
C LYS A 53 -6.95 23.07 2.71
N LEU A 54 -5.94 22.72 3.51
CA LEU A 54 -4.70 22.13 3.01
C LEU A 54 -4.94 20.78 2.35
N LYS A 55 -5.75 19.93 2.96
CA LYS A 55 -6.17 18.63 2.41
C LYS A 55 -6.85 18.81 1.05
N ALA A 56 -7.82 19.73 0.97
CA ALA A 56 -8.54 19.99 -0.27
C ALA A 56 -7.61 20.50 -1.38
N ALA A 57 -6.69 21.41 -1.05
CA ALA A 57 -5.70 21.91 -1.99
C ALA A 57 -4.75 20.79 -2.46
N TRP A 58 -4.22 20.00 -1.53
CA TRP A 58 -3.30 18.91 -1.82
C TRP A 58 -3.94 17.87 -2.76
N LEU A 59 -5.20 17.51 -2.51
CA LEU A 59 -5.95 16.55 -3.33
C LEU A 59 -6.26 17.03 -4.75
N ASP A 60 -6.27 18.35 -5.00
CA ASP A 60 -6.65 18.94 -6.29
C ASP A 60 -5.47 19.40 -7.15
N VAL A 61 -4.25 19.44 -6.59
CA VAL A 61 -3.04 19.82 -7.32
C VAL A 61 -2.42 18.60 -8.01
N PRO A 62 -2.08 18.68 -9.31
CA PRO A 62 -1.29 17.65 -10.00
C PRO A 62 0.02 17.34 -9.26
N HIS A 63 0.26 16.06 -9.00
CA HIS A 63 1.46 15.61 -8.30
C HIS A 63 2.39 14.85 -9.24
N LYS A 64 3.68 15.19 -9.23
CA LYS A 64 4.69 14.58 -10.12
C LYS A 64 4.80 13.07 -9.91
N ASP A 65 4.69 12.62 -8.67
CA ASP A 65 4.85 11.21 -8.30
C ASP A 65 3.62 10.36 -8.68
N TYR A 66 2.53 11.01 -9.09
CA TYR A 66 1.32 10.36 -9.60
C TYR A 66 1.13 10.62 -11.10
N SER A 67 2.23 10.67 -11.85
CA SER A 67 2.25 10.95 -13.30
C SER A 67 1.50 12.25 -13.67
N SER A 68 1.71 13.30 -12.86
CA SER A 68 1.02 14.60 -12.99
C SER A 68 -0.51 14.52 -12.88
N ARG A 69 -1.05 13.47 -12.26
CA ARG A 69 -2.48 13.37 -11.92
C ARG A 69 -2.74 14.02 -10.57
N ARG A 70 -3.99 14.44 -10.37
CA ARG A 70 -4.47 14.89 -9.07
C ARG A 70 -4.61 13.67 -8.14
N PRO A 71 -4.17 13.74 -6.87
CA PRO A 71 -4.32 12.63 -5.94
C PRO A 71 -5.79 12.19 -5.74
N SER A 72 -6.73 13.14 -5.74
CA SER A 72 -8.18 12.85 -5.73
C SER A 72 -8.63 11.92 -6.87
N HIS A 73 -8.02 12.08 -8.04
CA HIS A 73 -8.35 11.29 -9.22
C HIS A 73 -7.83 9.85 -9.10
N VAL A 74 -6.63 9.68 -8.50
CA VAL A 74 -6.04 8.37 -8.19
C VAL A 74 -6.95 7.60 -7.22
N ILE A 75 -7.37 8.25 -6.13
CA ILE A 75 -8.31 7.67 -5.16
C ILE A 75 -9.61 7.26 -5.86
N GLU A 76 -10.20 8.15 -6.65
CA GLU A 76 -11.46 7.87 -7.33
C GLU A 76 -11.36 6.67 -8.28
N TRP A 77 -10.25 6.56 -9.01
CA TRP A 77 -10.02 5.46 -9.94
C TRP A 77 -9.84 4.12 -9.23
N GLU A 78 -9.07 4.11 -8.15
CA GLU A 78 -8.94 2.93 -7.28
C GLU A 78 -10.29 2.49 -6.69
N ARG A 79 -11.09 3.43 -6.16
CA ARG A 79 -12.45 3.13 -5.66
C ARG A 79 -13.36 2.57 -6.75
N LYS A 80 -13.23 3.06 -7.98
CA LYS A 80 -13.96 2.55 -9.15
C LYS A 80 -13.39 1.26 -9.73
N ARG A 81 -12.25 0.76 -9.21
CA ARG A 81 -11.48 -0.36 -9.78
C ARG A 81 -11.16 -0.14 -11.25
N VAL A 82 -10.94 1.13 -11.61
CA VAL A 82 -10.43 1.50 -12.93
C VAL A 82 -8.96 1.14 -12.94
N ASN A 83 -8.56 0.39 -13.95
CA ASN A 83 -7.17 0.00 -14.09
C ASN A 83 -6.31 1.27 -14.21
N MET A 84 -5.44 1.47 -13.22
CA MET A 84 -4.50 2.59 -13.22
C MET A 84 -3.17 2.25 -13.89
N THR A 85 -3.03 1.05 -14.48
CA THR A 85 -1.81 0.64 -15.17
C THR A 85 -1.34 1.76 -16.09
N MET A 86 -0.12 2.20 -15.77
CA MET A 86 0.79 2.79 -16.73
C MET A 86 0.71 1.93 -17.99
N SER A 87 0.46 2.55 -19.14
CA SER A 87 0.54 1.84 -20.42
C SER A 87 1.89 1.12 -20.52
N ALA A 88 1.99 0.06 -21.31
CA ALA A 88 3.26 -0.64 -21.52
C ALA A 88 4.41 0.31 -21.93
N LYS A 89 4.10 1.48 -22.51
CA LYS A 89 5.05 2.55 -22.87
C LYS A 89 5.52 3.40 -21.70
N GLU A 90 4.77 3.46 -20.61
CA GLU A 90 5.10 4.19 -19.40
C GLU A 90 5.90 3.30 -18.42
N TYR A 91 5.81 1.98 -18.54
CA TYR A 91 6.71 1.06 -17.84
C TYR A 91 8.11 1.11 -18.46
N VAL A 92 9.14 1.28 -17.62
CA VAL A 92 10.53 1.03 -18.02
C VAL A 92 10.70 -0.48 -18.14
N ILE A 93 10.40 -1.01 -19.33
CA ILE A 93 10.69 -2.39 -19.68
C ILE A 93 12.21 -2.47 -19.90
N ASP A 94 12.87 -3.34 -19.15
CA ASP A 94 14.25 -3.69 -19.44
C ASP A 94 14.26 -4.49 -20.77
N GLU A 95 14.75 -3.86 -21.83
CA GLU A 95 14.83 -4.42 -23.18
C GLU A 95 15.74 -5.66 -23.24
N ASP A 96 16.59 -5.89 -22.22
CA ASP A 96 17.47 -7.05 -22.15
C ASP A 96 16.90 -8.18 -21.26
N CYS A 97 15.68 -8.04 -20.74
CA CYS A 97 15.03 -9.05 -19.91
C CYS A 97 13.88 -9.74 -20.66
N GLU A 98 14.12 -10.99 -21.09
CA GLU A 98 13.14 -11.82 -21.83
C GLU A 98 11.79 -11.98 -21.07
N MET A 99 11.80 -11.97 -19.73
CA MET A 99 10.57 -11.95 -18.95
C MET A 99 9.83 -10.62 -19.07
N CYS A 100 10.54 -9.48 -19.02
CA CYS A 100 9.94 -8.15 -19.12
C CYS A 100 9.34 -7.91 -20.52
N GLU A 101 9.99 -8.41 -21.58
CA GLU A 101 9.43 -8.37 -22.94
C GLU A 101 8.20 -9.27 -23.08
N ALA A 102 8.25 -10.52 -22.56
CA ALA A 102 7.10 -11.42 -22.58
C ALA A 102 5.90 -10.85 -21.81
N LEU A 103 6.16 -10.23 -20.65
CA LEU A 103 5.17 -9.46 -19.91
C LEU A 103 4.60 -8.31 -20.74
N ALA A 104 5.42 -7.54 -21.44
CA ALA A 104 4.96 -6.39 -22.24
C ALA A 104 4.11 -6.78 -23.46
N VAL A 105 4.35 -7.95 -24.06
CA VAL A 105 3.65 -8.43 -25.26
C VAL A 105 2.32 -9.11 -24.91
N GLU A 106 2.23 -9.84 -23.79
CA GLU A 106 1.05 -10.64 -23.45
C GLU A 106 0.16 -10.06 -22.33
N PHE A 107 0.63 -9.07 -21.54
CA PHE A 107 -0.16 -8.56 -20.41
C PHE A 107 -1.12 -7.43 -20.80
N ASP A 108 -2.37 -7.79 -21.09
CA ASP A 108 -3.53 -6.88 -21.00
C ASP A 108 -4.36 -7.13 -19.72
N THR A 109 -3.77 -7.81 -18.73
CA THR A 109 -4.46 -8.26 -17.51
C THR A 109 -3.73 -7.78 -16.25
N PRO A 110 -4.44 -7.27 -15.21
CA PRO A 110 -3.79 -6.73 -14.02
C PRO A 110 -3.02 -7.81 -13.24
N VAL A 111 -1.82 -7.48 -12.79
CA VAL A 111 -1.11 -8.20 -11.73
C VAL A 111 -0.74 -7.30 -10.59
N PHE A 112 -0.81 -7.85 -9.39
CA PHE A 112 -0.32 -7.21 -8.17
C PHE A 112 1.15 -7.62 -8.01
N TRP A 113 2.09 -6.70 -8.19
CA TRP A 113 3.53 -6.99 -8.01
C TRP A 113 3.99 -6.83 -6.55
N GLY A 114 3.10 -7.12 -5.60
CA GLY A 114 3.41 -7.04 -4.17
C GLY A 114 3.21 -5.65 -3.56
N LEU A 115 2.95 -5.66 -2.25
CA LEU A 115 3.07 -4.51 -1.37
C LEU A 115 4.49 -4.54 -0.83
N ASP A 116 5.38 -3.66 -1.29
CA ASP A 116 6.68 -3.52 -0.67
C ASP A 116 6.52 -2.83 0.69
N GLY A 117 6.44 -3.64 1.75
CA GLY A 117 6.37 -3.16 3.13
C GLY A 117 7.70 -2.63 3.66
N SER A 118 8.80 -2.72 2.91
CA SER A 118 10.13 -2.30 3.38
C SER A 118 10.27 -0.79 3.58
N SER A 119 9.32 -0.01 3.04
CA SER A 119 9.29 1.45 3.14
C SER A 119 8.14 1.98 4.00
N MET A 120 7.34 1.11 4.63
CA MET A 120 6.27 1.55 5.53
C MET A 120 6.81 1.71 6.94
N ASP A 121 6.54 2.87 7.55
CA ASP A 121 6.91 3.14 8.94
C ASP A 121 6.27 2.10 9.87
N GLU A 122 7.07 1.47 10.75
CA GLU A 122 6.61 0.41 11.66
C GLU A 122 5.96 0.97 12.95
N GLY A 123 5.72 2.27 13.04
CA GLY A 123 5.15 2.91 14.24
C GLY A 123 3.69 2.53 14.50
N PHE A 124 3.27 2.63 15.76
CA PHE A 124 1.87 2.36 16.17
C PHE A 124 0.87 3.20 15.37
N GLU A 125 1.23 4.46 15.13
CA GLU A 125 0.48 5.46 14.38
C GLU A 125 0.20 5.07 12.91
N PHE A 126 0.95 4.11 12.38
CA PHE A 126 0.78 3.56 11.02
C PHE A 126 0.29 2.11 11.02
N SER A 127 0.05 1.53 12.19
CA SER A 127 -0.40 0.15 12.34
C SER A 127 -1.92 0.02 12.16
N PHE A 128 -2.40 -1.20 11.87
CA PHE A 128 -3.84 -1.50 11.80
C PHE A 128 -4.48 -1.79 13.16
N TYR A 129 -3.70 -1.75 14.25
CA TYR A 129 -4.19 -2.06 15.60
C TYR A 129 -4.99 -0.91 16.18
N LYS A 130 -6.00 -1.25 16.98
CA LYS A 130 -6.90 -0.22 17.56
C LYS A 130 -6.31 0.40 18.82
N THR A 131 -5.39 -0.30 19.47
CA THR A 131 -4.76 0.14 20.72
C THR A 131 -3.26 -0.10 20.69
N LEU A 132 -2.54 0.73 21.44
CA LEU A 132 -1.08 0.58 21.60
C LEU A 132 -0.74 -0.78 22.23
N GLU A 133 -1.57 -1.27 23.14
CA GLU A 133 -1.37 -2.55 23.80
C GLU A 133 -1.47 -3.74 22.83
N GLU A 134 -2.43 -3.72 21.89
CA GLU A 134 -2.55 -4.72 20.83
C GLU A 134 -1.32 -4.72 19.92
N PHE A 135 -0.85 -3.53 19.52
CA PHE A 135 0.33 -3.35 18.69
C PHE A 135 1.60 -3.88 19.38
N GLU A 136 1.87 -3.47 20.61
CA GLU A 136 3.04 -3.94 21.36
C GLU A 136 3.02 -5.46 21.62
N ALA A 137 1.83 -6.05 21.77
CA ALA A 137 1.68 -7.49 21.94
C ALA A 137 1.95 -8.27 20.65
N GLU A 138 1.65 -7.70 19.48
CA GLU A 138 2.09 -8.28 18.21
C GLU A 138 3.60 -8.12 18.03
N GLU A 139 4.16 -6.94 18.31
CA GLU A 139 5.61 -6.70 18.15
C GLU A 139 6.43 -7.70 18.95
N ARG A 140 6.04 -7.99 20.20
CA ARG A 140 6.69 -9.04 21.01
C ARG A 140 6.60 -10.42 20.36
N ARG A 141 5.46 -10.79 19.78
CA ARG A 141 5.28 -12.07 19.07
C ARG A 141 6.13 -12.13 17.80
N ARG A 142 6.19 -11.04 17.03
CA ARG A 142 7.02 -10.90 15.83
C ARG A 142 8.51 -11.05 16.17
N GLU A 143 8.97 -10.40 17.24
CA GLU A 143 10.34 -10.55 17.74
C GLU A 143 10.67 -11.98 18.21
N GLU A 144 9.75 -12.62 18.94
CA GLU A 144 9.92 -14.02 19.37
C GLU A 144 10.02 -14.97 18.18
N PHE A 145 9.13 -14.83 17.21
CA PHE A 145 9.16 -15.58 15.95
C PHE A 145 10.47 -15.35 15.20
N ASN A 146 10.90 -14.10 15.03
CA ASN A 146 12.16 -13.78 14.35
C ASN A 146 13.38 -14.40 15.08
N ARG A 147 13.40 -14.38 16.42
CA ARG A 147 14.45 -15.04 17.22
C ARG A 147 14.44 -16.55 17.07
N GLU A 148 13.28 -17.18 16.93
CA GLU A 148 13.17 -18.61 16.65
C GLU A 148 13.64 -18.93 15.23
N PHE A 149 13.13 -18.19 14.25
CA PHE A 149 13.49 -18.33 12.85
C PHE A 149 14.99 -18.18 12.61
N GLU A 150 15.64 -17.16 13.20
CA GLU A 150 17.09 -17.00 13.10
C GLU A 150 17.88 -18.17 13.70
N ARG A 151 17.40 -18.72 14.82
CA ARG A 151 18.03 -19.91 15.44
C ARG A 151 17.92 -21.11 14.51
N ASP A 152 16.73 -21.36 13.99
CA ASP A 152 16.43 -22.43 13.05
C ASP A 152 17.23 -22.31 11.73
N TRP A 153 17.33 -21.09 11.21
CA TRP A 153 18.13 -20.78 10.03
C TRP A 153 19.62 -21.06 10.27
N LYS A 154 20.19 -20.62 11.40
CA LYS A 154 21.60 -20.85 11.75
C LYS A 154 21.95 -22.33 11.91
N VAL A 155 21.02 -23.16 12.40
CA VAL A 155 21.22 -24.62 12.50
C VAL A 155 20.90 -25.36 11.20
N GLY A 156 20.53 -24.63 10.13
CA GLY A 156 20.27 -25.21 8.81
C GLY A 156 18.97 -26.01 8.73
N LYS A 157 17.99 -25.74 9.60
CA LYS A 157 16.68 -26.43 9.61
C LYS A 157 15.99 -26.37 8.24
N TYR A 158 16.23 -25.29 7.49
CA TYR A 158 15.65 -25.03 6.17
C TYR A 158 16.59 -25.35 5.00
N ASN A 159 17.74 -25.97 5.24
CA ASN A 159 18.70 -26.33 4.18
C ASN A 159 18.31 -27.61 3.42
N GLN A 160 17.19 -28.24 3.76
CA GLN A 160 16.73 -29.42 3.03
C GLN A 160 16.22 -28.99 1.65
N PRO A 161 16.49 -29.79 0.60
CA PRO A 161 15.86 -29.58 -0.70
C PRO A 161 14.34 -29.57 -0.54
N PHE A 162 13.68 -28.65 -1.25
CA PHE A 162 12.23 -28.60 -1.30
C PHE A 162 11.69 -29.97 -1.77
N ASP A 163 10.87 -30.61 -0.95
CA ASP A 163 10.25 -31.90 -1.28
C ASP A 163 8.93 -31.65 -1.99
N GLU A 164 8.94 -31.74 -3.32
CA GLU A 164 7.76 -31.59 -4.17
C GLU A 164 6.66 -32.62 -3.84
N SER A 165 7.00 -33.76 -3.20
CA SER A 165 6.01 -34.76 -2.79
C SER A 165 5.18 -34.36 -1.57
N SER A 166 5.55 -33.26 -0.90
CA SER A 166 4.80 -32.67 0.21
C SER A 166 3.68 -31.72 -0.23
N ILE A 167 3.58 -31.42 -1.53
CA ILE A 167 2.48 -30.64 -2.08
C ILE A 167 1.29 -31.59 -2.27
N ASP A 168 0.32 -31.53 -1.35
CA ASP A 168 -0.98 -32.17 -1.53
C ASP A 168 -1.74 -31.40 -2.61
N PHE A 169 -1.62 -31.86 -3.85
CA PHE A 169 -2.54 -31.47 -4.92
C PHE A 169 -3.83 -32.27 -4.70
N ASP A 170 -4.68 -31.80 -3.79
CA ASP A 170 -6.06 -32.25 -3.74
C ASP A 170 -6.68 -31.98 -5.13
N GLU A 171 -6.88 -33.04 -5.92
CA GLU A 171 -7.59 -32.94 -7.19
C GLU A 171 -8.99 -32.36 -6.91
N PRO A 172 -9.40 -31.29 -7.61
CA PRO A 172 -10.72 -30.73 -7.41
C PRO A 172 -11.78 -31.79 -7.76
N PRO A 173 -12.83 -31.94 -6.94
CA PRO A 173 -13.87 -32.91 -7.21
C PRO A 173 -14.60 -32.51 -8.51
N PHE A 174 -14.56 -33.41 -9.49
CA PHE A 174 -15.31 -33.32 -10.75
C PHE A 174 -16.82 -33.20 -10.53
#